data_AF-A0A354MCS9-F1
#
_entry.id   AF-A0A354MCS9-F1
#
_cell.length_a   1.000
_cell.length_b   1.000
_cell.length_c   1.000
_cell.angle_alpha   90.00
_cell.angle_beta   90.00
_cell.angle_gamma   90.00
#
_symmetry.space_group_name_H-M   'P 1'
#
loop_
_entity.id
_entity.type
_entity.pdbx_description
1 polymer ?
#
loop_
_entity_poly.entity_id
_entity_poly.type
_entity_poly.pdbx_seq_one_letter_code
_entity_poly.pdbx_strand_id
1 'polypeptide(L)'
;MKLQYIAVIFIIIIVPISLVLAEYLNVQIGTITNQTFYAKQLNEATYDTIKAYQFNTVHNRYSSVASSKLRDIKASTNTFFNSLSTTLSRSKEDLQEYVPALVFTLYDGYYIYSRNRTTQEETYSYELKPYIYYTCEYSYGRQRAIINYTLDNYITVYYYDGSNYYTKSGHLIDIGSDILDIQNSEDPIKATVKYDGVSIENELLKEHLMFENDSEGDYTYIVYGNKKVYYDKDEADYFWYDNNNKKYIYDSKTRKYAEQRLNLGNEQLYSTSAKEYYINAAQFTNWVKTNLDWINGDTVQNNDELKQQLGNTYIFKDLETPERKDSNFNEHRMSVIKNSIQTNLLTAISTYNTHANTYEYMLPKISEVDWYTITNKVCVISFLQGIPIGTKYFNNYSVVSNSKNEEFIDKDAIYIVDKNTDNSNENFYHKIGCKKIMEATEIKEGYRGYLNLNFVMQKITITTDTERKNYYFYPRQELGCYDCTVSTKLYYTADDIISGNNITIDNTIYKKDDNEYNGLRQKYLTVLAREKHDLYKSNNFGV
;
A
#
# COMPACT_ATOMS: atom_id res chain seq x y z
N MET A 1 73.28 -4.01 -26.56
CA MET A 1 72.80 -2.63 -26.35
C MET A 1 73.28 -2.12 -25.00
N LYS A 2 73.81 -0.90 -24.90
CA LYS A 2 74.09 -0.28 -23.58
C LYS A 2 72.77 -0.14 -22.81
N LEU A 3 72.78 -0.42 -21.50
CA LEU A 3 71.61 -0.35 -20.58
C LEU A 3 70.81 0.97 -20.74
N GLN A 4 71.51 2.06 -21.04
CA GLN A 4 70.95 3.38 -21.31
C GLN A 4 69.94 3.40 -22.47
N TYR A 5 70.16 2.63 -23.56
CA TYR A 5 69.22 2.58 -24.68
C TYR A 5 67.93 1.83 -24.32
N ILE A 6 68.02 0.80 -23.47
CA ILE A 6 66.84 0.07 -22.97
C ILE A 6 66.02 0.96 -22.04
N ALA A 7 66.67 1.75 -21.16
CA ALA A 7 66.00 2.71 -20.29
C ALA A 7 65.27 3.82 -21.07
N VAL A 8 65.88 4.34 -22.12
CA VAL A 8 65.24 5.36 -22.98
C VAL A 8 64.02 4.78 -23.72
N ILE A 9 64.13 3.58 -24.28
CA ILE A 9 63.00 2.89 -24.93
C ILE A 9 61.88 2.61 -23.91
N PHE A 10 62.23 2.19 -22.69
CA PHE A 10 61.26 1.96 -21.62
C PHE A 10 60.50 3.23 -21.23
N ILE A 11 61.18 4.36 -21.08
CA ILE A 11 60.55 5.65 -20.76
C ILE A 11 59.64 6.11 -21.91
N ILE A 12 60.09 5.98 -23.15
CA ILE A 12 59.31 6.33 -24.35
C ILE A 12 58.01 5.52 -24.46
N ILE A 13 58.00 4.28 -23.98
CA ILE A 13 56.81 3.41 -24.02
C ILE A 13 55.92 3.63 -22.78
N ILE A 14 56.50 3.63 -21.58
CA ILE A 14 55.74 3.62 -20.32
C ILE A 14 55.08 4.97 -20.05
N VAL A 15 55.77 6.09 -20.30
CA VAL A 15 55.22 7.42 -19.97
C VAL A 15 53.92 7.71 -20.75
N PRO A 16 53.84 7.51 -22.08
CA PRO A 16 52.59 7.67 -22.82
C PRO A 16 51.48 6.72 -22.36
N ILE A 17 51.81 5.46 -22.07
CA ILE A 17 50.82 4.48 -21.57
C ILE A 17 50.27 4.93 -20.22
N SER A 18 51.11 5.38 -19.29
CA SER A 18 50.69 5.89 -17.98
C SER A 18 49.81 7.12 -18.10
N LEU A 19 50.09 8.05 -19.04
CA LEU A 19 49.26 9.21 -19.30
C LEU A 19 47.88 8.81 -19.85
N VAL A 20 47.83 7.89 -20.81
CA VAL A 20 46.56 7.38 -21.37
C VAL A 20 45.74 6.64 -20.32
N LEU A 21 46.38 5.83 -19.48
CA LEU A 21 45.71 5.13 -18.38
C LEU A 21 45.18 6.11 -17.32
N ALA A 22 45.94 7.14 -16.97
CA ALA A 22 45.49 8.16 -16.03
C ALA A 22 44.27 8.92 -16.57
N GLU A 23 44.28 9.31 -17.84
CA GLU A 23 43.13 9.95 -18.48
C GLU A 23 41.91 9.02 -18.51
N TYR A 24 42.11 7.75 -18.89
CA TYR A 24 41.05 6.76 -18.86
C TYR A 24 40.44 6.58 -17.46
N LEU A 25 41.29 6.49 -16.42
CA LEU A 25 40.83 6.38 -15.03
C LEU A 25 40.06 7.62 -14.58
N ASN A 26 40.53 8.83 -14.94
CA ASN A 26 39.81 10.07 -14.64
C ASN A 26 38.43 10.11 -15.28
N VAL A 27 38.31 9.69 -16.55
CA VAL A 27 37.03 9.58 -17.24
C VAL A 27 36.12 8.56 -16.55
N GLN A 28 36.64 7.39 -16.15
CA GLN A 28 35.86 6.38 -15.42
C GLN A 28 35.38 6.89 -14.05
N ILE A 29 36.23 7.60 -13.31
CA ILE A 29 35.86 8.23 -12.03
C ILE A 29 34.74 9.25 -12.26
N GLY A 30 34.88 10.13 -13.25
CA GLY A 30 33.85 11.11 -13.60
C GLY A 30 32.52 10.46 -13.99
N THR A 31 32.56 9.37 -14.77
CA THR A 31 31.37 8.58 -15.13
C THR A 31 30.69 7.97 -13.89
N ILE A 32 31.44 7.41 -12.95
CA ILE A 32 30.89 6.86 -11.71
C ILE A 32 30.28 7.97 -10.84
N THR A 33 30.99 9.09 -10.67
CA THR A 33 30.50 10.25 -9.90
C THR A 33 29.19 10.79 -10.49
N ASN A 34 29.12 10.98 -11.81
CA ASN A 34 27.91 11.43 -12.47
C ASN A 34 26.77 10.42 -12.34
N GLN A 35 27.06 9.12 -12.46
CA GLN A 35 26.06 8.07 -12.27
C GLN A 35 25.48 8.11 -10.85
N THR A 36 26.32 8.22 -9.81
CA THR A 36 25.87 8.35 -8.43
C THR A 36 25.07 9.63 -8.22
N PHE A 37 25.51 10.74 -8.81
CA PHE A 37 24.81 12.03 -8.74
C PHE A 37 23.40 11.93 -9.32
N TYR A 38 23.25 11.50 -10.58
CA TYR A 38 21.94 11.40 -11.22
C TYR A 38 21.03 10.35 -10.54
N ALA A 39 21.58 9.23 -10.07
CA ALA A 39 20.81 8.23 -9.32
C ALA A 39 20.26 8.80 -8.01
N LYS A 40 21.05 9.61 -7.29
CA LYS A 40 20.59 10.29 -6.08
C LYS A 40 19.47 11.28 -6.39
N GLN A 41 19.64 12.14 -7.41
CA GLN A 41 18.61 13.11 -7.79
C GLN A 41 17.31 12.45 -8.23
N LEU A 42 17.39 11.35 -8.98
CA LEU A 42 16.23 10.56 -9.35
C LEU A 42 15.49 10.03 -8.12
N ASN A 43 16.23 9.48 -7.15
CA ASN A 43 15.64 8.94 -5.93
C ASN A 43 14.99 10.02 -5.06
N GLU A 44 15.66 11.16 -4.86
CA GLU A 44 15.14 12.32 -4.12
C GLU A 44 13.87 12.88 -4.78
N ALA A 45 13.87 13.09 -6.09
CA ALA A 45 12.68 13.55 -6.80
C ALA A 45 11.51 12.56 -6.70
N THR A 46 11.79 11.26 -6.75
CA THR A 46 10.76 10.21 -6.57
C THR A 46 10.21 10.20 -5.15
N TYR A 47 11.06 10.44 -4.16
CA TYR A 47 10.68 10.57 -2.77
C TYR A 47 9.79 11.81 -2.53
N ASP A 48 10.17 12.96 -3.07
CA ASP A 48 9.37 14.19 -2.99
C ASP A 48 8.00 14.01 -3.64
N THR A 49 7.95 13.26 -4.74
CA THR A 49 6.72 12.91 -5.46
C THR A 49 5.78 12.10 -4.58
N ILE A 50 6.28 11.05 -3.91
CA ILE A 50 5.42 10.23 -3.04
C ILE A 50 4.99 11.02 -1.80
N LYS A 51 5.82 11.93 -1.28
CA LYS A 51 5.46 12.81 -0.16
C LYS A 51 4.36 13.79 -0.53
N ALA A 52 4.45 14.39 -1.72
CA ALA A 52 3.39 15.25 -2.24
C ALA A 52 2.08 14.47 -2.44
N TYR A 53 2.17 13.25 -2.98
CA TYR A 53 1.02 12.38 -3.16
C TYR A 53 0.36 12.05 -1.81
N GLN A 54 1.16 11.57 -0.83
CA GLN A 54 0.72 11.31 0.54
C GLN A 54 0.00 12.49 1.17
N PHE A 55 0.60 13.68 1.08
CA PHE A 55 0.04 14.90 1.67
C PHE A 55 -1.33 15.23 1.06
N ASN A 56 -1.45 15.15 -0.26
CA ASN A 56 -2.71 15.45 -0.95
C ASN A 56 -3.80 14.43 -0.65
N THR A 57 -3.48 13.13 -0.59
CA THR A 57 -4.47 12.08 -0.34
C THR A 57 -5.06 12.14 1.07
N VAL A 58 -4.24 12.43 2.10
CA VAL A 58 -4.70 12.50 3.50
C VAL A 58 -5.68 13.67 3.73
N HIS A 59 -5.55 14.76 2.98
CA HIS A 59 -6.39 15.95 3.16
C HIS A 59 -7.70 15.94 2.35
N ASN A 60 -7.92 14.96 1.47
CA ASN A 60 -9.02 14.94 0.49
C ASN A 60 -10.08 13.84 0.71
N ARG A 61 -10.26 13.38 1.95
CA ARG A 61 -11.07 12.21 2.37
C ARG A 61 -12.54 12.18 1.86
N TYR A 62 -13.09 13.29 1.37
CA TYR A 62 -14.52 13.44 1.10
C TYR A 62 -14.92 14.00 -0.28
N SER A 63 -13.98 14.22 -1.21
CA SER A 63 -14.29 14.73 -2.56
C SER A 63 -14.20 13.64 -3.63
N SER A 64 -15.11 13.68 -4.63
CA SER A 64 -15.34 12.66 -5.67
C SER A 64 -14.06 11.93 -6.14
N VAL A 65 -13.99 10.65 -5.79
CA VAL A 65 -12.79 9.80 -5.69
C VAL A 65 -11.92 9.76 -6.96
N ALA A 66 -12.49 9.86 -8.16
CA ALA A 66 -11.70 9.77 -9.40
C ALA A 66 -11.03 11.10 -9.80
N SER A 67 -11.76 12.21 -9.72
CA SER A 67 -11.26 13.53 -10.12
C SER A 67 -10.22 14.08 -9.13
N SER A 68 -10.39 13.79 -7.84
CA SER A 68 -9.42 14.14 -6.80
C SER A 68 -8.11 13.37 -6.98
N LYS A 69 -8.16 12.04 -7.19
CA LYS A 69 -6.97 11.22 -7.48
C LYS A 69 -6.17 11.73 -8.68
N LEU A 70 -6.86 12.03 -9.79
CA LEU A 70 -6.21 12.55 -10.99
C LEU A 70 -5.49 13.88 -10.72
N ARG A 71 -6.13 14.79 -9.97
CA ARG A 71 -5.54 16.07 -9.57
C ARG A 71 -4.32 15.85 -8.67
N ASP A 72 -4.43 14.97 -7.68
CA ASP A 72 -3.39 14.72 -6.70
C ASP A 72 -2.14 14.06 -7.35
N ILE A 73 -2.35 13.16 -8.32
CA ILE A 73 -1.28 12.60 -9.14
C ILE A 73 -0.64 13.68 -10.03
N LYS A 74 -1.42 14.52 -10.70
CA LYS A 74 -0.88 15.61 -11.52
C LYS A 74 -0.04 16.60 -10.71
N ALA A 75 -0.50 16.95 -9.50
CA ALA A 75 0.27 17.78 -8.57
C ALA A 75 1.58 17.10 -8.18
N SER A 76 1.54 15.81 -7.88
CA SER A 76 2.73 15.01 -7.52
C SER A 76 3.73 14.90 -8.68
N THR A 77 3.26 14.69 -9.92
CA THR A 77 4.10 14.73 -11.12
C THR A 77 4.77 16.09 -11.30
N ASN A 78 4.08 17.20 -11.00
CA ASN A 78 4.74 18.52 -11.02
C ASN A 78 5.83 18.63 -9.94
N THR A 79 5.60 18.10 -8.74
CA THR A 79 6.63 18.03 -7.69
C THR A 79 7.87 17.25 -8.16
N PHE A 80 7.69 16.12 -8.84
CA PHE A 80 8.80 15.34 -9.44
C PHE A 80 9.70 16.22 -10.31
N PHE A 81 9.11 16.90 -11.30
CA PHE A 81 9.87 17.73 -12.23
C PHE A 81 10.42 18.98 -11.57
N ASN A 82 9.73 19.57 -10.59
CA ASN A 82 10.27 20.71 -9.85
C ASN A 82 11.50 20.32 -9.02
N SER A 83 11.48 19.14 -8.40
CA SER A 83 12.63 18.61 -7.64
C SER A 83 13.82 18.34 -8.57
N LEU A 84 13.61 17.67 -9.71
CA LEU A 84 14.65 17.49 -10.73
C LEU A 84 15.12 18.82 -11.34
N SER A 85 14.22 19.75 -11.62
CA SER A 85 14.54 21.05 -12.23
C SER A 85 15.43 21.87 -11.32
N THR A 86 15.12 21.88 -10.01
CA THR A 86 15.89 22.60 -9.00
C THR A 86 17.30 22.00 -8.86
N THR A 87 17.39 20.68 -8.80
CA THR A 87 18.67 19.98 -8.55
C THR A 87 19.57 19.90 -9.78
N LEU A 88 18.98 19.78 -10.98
CA LEU A 88 19.71 19.70 -12.25
C LEU A 88 19.85 21.03 -12.97
N SER A 89 19.19 22.10 -12.48
CA SER A 89 19.15 23.42 -13.10
C SER A 89 18.69 23.39 -14.56
N ARG A 90 17.64 22.61 -14.84
CA ARG A 90 17.05 22.42 -16.19
C ARG A 90 15.56 22.72 -16.18
N SER A 91 15.01 23.12 -17.32
CA SER A 91 13.55 23.28 -17.43
C SER A 91 12.84 21.94 -17.33
N LYS A 92 11.53 21.98 -17.04
CA LYS A 92 10.70 20.77 -17.03
C LYS A 92 10.66 20.13 -18.40
N GLU A 93 10.55 20.93 -19.45
CA GLU A 93 10.47 20.52 -20.84
C GLU A 93 11.76 19.78 -21.25
N ASP A 94 12.93 20.30 -20.87
CA ASP A 94 14.22 19.63 -21.11
C ASP A 94 14.32 18.29 -20.37
N LEU A 95 13.83 18.25 -19.12
CA LEU A 95 13.89 17.05 -18.29
C LEU A 95 12.94 15.94 -18.74
N GLN A 96 11.78 16.32 -19.28
CA GLN A 96 10.82 15.40 -19.85
C GLN A 96 11.44 14.54 -20.96
N GLU A 97 12.39 15.08 -21.75
CA GLU A 97 13.15 14.32 -22.75
C GLU A 97 14.01 13.19 -22.16
N TYR A 98 14.29 13.19 -20.86
CA TYR A 98 15.07 12.13 -20.21
C TYR A 98 14.20 11.22 -19.34
N VAL A 99 12.90 11.51 -19.23
CA VAL A 99 11.94 10.77 -18.39
C VAL A 99 10.91 10.10 -19.29
N PRO A 100 11.16 8.84 -19.73
CA PRO A 100 10.26 8.17 -20.67
C PRO A 100 8.89 7.84 -20.06
N ALA A 101 8.87 7.55 -18.75
CA ALA A 101 7.64 7.27 -18.01
C ALA A 101 7.79 7.60 -16.52
N LEU A 102 6.66 7.84 -15.87
CA LEU A 102 6.50 7.88 -14.42
C LEU A 102 5.22 7.09 -14.07
N VAL A 103 5.34 6.07 -13.23
CA VAL A 103 4.25 5.16 -12.88
C VAL A 103 3.81 5.41 -11.45
N PHE A 104 2.51 5.52 -11.24
CA PHE A 104 1.89 5.57 -9.91
C PHE A 104 1.09 4.29 -9.71
N THR A 105 1.58 3.37 -8.89
CA THR A 105 0.81 2.17 -8.52
C THR A 105 -0.14 2.51 -7.39
N LEU A 106 -1.40 2.16 -7.56
CA LEU A 106 -2.48 2.30 -6.59
C LEU A 106 -2.99 0.91 -6.18
N TYR A 107 -4.03 0.90 -5.34
CA TYR A 107 -4.58 -0.33 -4.76
C TYR A 107 -5.12 -1.34 -5.79
N ASP A 108 -5.88 -0.90 -6.79
CA ASP A 108 -6.56 -1.76 -7.78
C ASP A 108 -6.04 -1.58 -9.22
N GLY A 109 -4.99 -0.78 -9.40
CA GLY A 109 -4.45 -0.43 -10.71
C GLY A 109 -3.39 0.65 -10.63
N TYR A 110 -3.08 1.30 -11.76
CA TYR A 110 -2.00 2.26 -11.85
C TYR A 110 -2.24 3.30 -12.95
N TYR A 111 -1.51 4.40 -12.85
CA TYR A 111 -1.40 5.40 -13.90
C TYR A 111 0.02 5.44 -14.47
N ILE A 112 0.12 5.66 -15.78
CA ILE A 112 1.39 5.95 -16.45
C ILE A 112 1.33 7.39 -16.97
N TYR A 113 2.24 8.21 -16.47
CA TYR A 113 2.55 9.50 -17.07
C TYR A 113 3.66 9.29 -18.11
N SER A 114 3.38 9.62 -19.36
CA SER A 114 4.34 9.47 -20.47
C SER A 114 3.93 10.37 -21.63
N ARG A 115 4.80 10.51 -22.62
CA ARG A 115 4.47 11.21 -23.86
C ARG A 115 3.42 10.40 -24.64
N ASN A 116 2.32 11.04 -25.04
CA ASN A 116 1.26 10.42 -25.82
C ASN A 116 0.85 11.28 -27.02
N ARG A 117 0.26 10.64 -28.03
CA ARG A 117 -0.30 11.31 -29.20
C ARG A 117 -1.64 11.92 -28.83
N THR A 118 -1.80 13.23 -29.00
CA THR A 118 -3.11 13.86 -28.82
C THR A 118 -4.05 13.46 -29.97
N THR A 119 -5.33 13.25 -29.66
CA THR A 119 -6.33 12.75 -30.60
C THR A 119 -6.71 13.75 -31.70
N GLN A 120 -6.29 15.02 -31.59
CA GLN A 120 -6.77 16.10 -32.46
C GLN A 120 -5.76 16.60 -33.49
N GLU A 121 -4.43 16.52 -33.28
CA GLU A 121 -3.50 17.24 -34.17
C GLU A 121 -2.09 16.62 -34.36
N GLU A 122 -1.87 15.30 -34.44
CA GLU A 122 -0.50 14.72 -34.61
C GLU A 122 0.59 15.27 -33.64
N THR A 123 0.19 16.00 -32.60
CA THR A 123 1.06 16.67 -31.64
C THR A 123 1.16 15.78 -30.41
N TYR A 124 2.36 15.64 -29.90
CA TYR A 124 2.66 14.79 -28.76
C TYR A 124 2.83 15.63 -27.52
N SER A 125 2.02 15.36 -26.50
CA SER A 125 2.10 16.01 -25.20
C SER A 125 2.34 14.97 -24.10
N TYR A 126 2.96 15.40 -23.01
CA TYR A 126 3.09 14.56 -21.83
C TYR A 126 1.79 14.59 -21.04
N GLU A 127 1.15 13.45 -20.93
CA GLU A 127 -0.13 13.32 -20.24
C GLU A 127 -0.19 12.06 -19.38
N LEU A 128 -1.15 12.05 -18.47
CA LEU A 128 -1.49 10.86 -17.71
C LEU A 128 -2.38 9.99 -18.59
N LYS A 129 -1.92 8.78 -18.90
CA LYS A 129 -2.73 7.78 -19.63
C LYS A 129 -3.97 7.40 -18.80
N PRO A 130 -5.02 6.86 -19.45
CA PRO A 130 -6.18 6.31 -18.73
C PRO A 130 -5.78 5.32 -17.63
N TYR A 131 -6.61 5.21 -16.60
CA TYR A 131 -6.37 4.28 -15.50
C TYR A 131 -6.36 2.84 -15.98
N ILE A 132 -5.37 2.05 -15.56
CA ILE A 132 -5.22 0.65 -15.95
C ILE A 132 -5.38 -0.21 -14.69
N TYR A 133 -6.39 -1.08 -14.69
CA TYR A 133 -6.61 -2.06 -13.63
C TYR A 133 -5.62 -3.23 -13.77
N TYR A 134 -5.32 -3.89 -12.65
CA TYR A 134 -4.56 -5.14 -12.67
C TYR A 134 -5.45 -6.31 -13.12
N THR A 135 -5.70 -6.40 -14.43
CA THR A 135 -6.67 -7.34 -15.00
C THR A 135 -6.02 -8.54 -15.65
N CYS A 136 -6.64 -9.72 -15.51
CA CYS A 136 -6.36 -10.90 -16.33
C CYS A 136 -7.66 -11.54 -16.81
N GLU A 137 -7.65 -12.04 -18.04
CA GLU A 137 -8.76 -12.77 -18.65
C GLU A 137 -8.46 -14.27 -18.69
N TYR A 138 -9.46 -15.08 -18.36
CA TYR A 138 -9.39 -16.53 -18.32
C TYR A 138 -10.52 -17.16 -19.14
N SER A 139 -10.22 -18.31 -19.76
CA SER A 139 -11.21 -19.07 -20.51
C SER A 139 -11.03 -20.58 -20.37
N TYR A 140 -12.13 -21.29 -20.18
CA TYR A 140 -12.17 -22.75 -20.17
C TYR A 140 -13.47 -23.25 -20.78
N GLY A 141 -13.39 -23.90 -21.95
CA GLY A 141 -14.57 -24.30 -22.71
C GLY A 141 -15.47 -23.09 -23.04
N ARG A 142 -16.69 -23.07 -22.48
CA ARG A 142 -17.66 -21.97 -22.62
C ARG A 142 -17.56 -20.91 -21.51
N GLN A 143 -16.84 -21.20 -20.44
CA GLN A 143 -16.68 -20.31 -19.29
C GLN A 143 -15.68 -19.21 -19.62
N ARG A 144 -15.96 -17.99 -19.16
CA ARG A 144 -15.08 -16.81 -19.31
C ARG A 144 -15.05 -16.04 -18.01
N ALA A 145 -13.88 -15.62 -17.56
CA ALA A 145 -13.72 -14.79 -16.37
C ALA A 145 -12.75 -13.65 -16.64
N ILE A 146 -13.09 -12.43 -16.25
CA ILE A 146 -12.18 -11.30 -16.17
C ILE A 146 -12.03 -10.97 -14.69
N ILE A 147 -10.80 -11.03 -14.18
CA ILE A 147 -10.51 -10.76 -12.77
C ILE A 147 -9.64 -9.51 -12.69
N ASN A 148 -10.12 -8.52 -11.93
CA ASN A 148 -9.31 -7.39 -11.48
C ASN A 148 -8.74 -7.73 -10.11
N TYR A 149 -7.42 -7.72 -10.02
CA TYR A 149 -6.66 -7.95 -8.80
C TYR A 149 -6.35 -6.64 -8.10
N THR A 150 -6.10 -6.71 -6.79
CA THR A 150 -5.60 -5.58 -5.99
C THR A 150 -4.20 -5.89 -5.44
N LEU A 151 -3.63 -4.96 -4.68
CA LEU A 151 -2.39 -5.17 -3.94
C LEU A 151 -2.54 -6.16 -2.75
N ASP A 152 -3.75 -6.59 -2.40
CA ASP A 152 -4.05 -7.57 -1.36
C ASP A 152 -4.89 -8.76 -1.88
N ASN A 153 -5.62 -9.42 -0.98
CA ASN A 153 -6.49 -10.55 -1.27
C ASN A 153 -7.90 -10.17 -1.74
N TYR A 154 -8.15 -8.91 -2.09
CA TYR A 154 -9.41 -8.50 -2.70
C TYR A 154 -9.39 -8.70 -4.21
N ILE A 155 -10.50 -9.20 -4.78
CA ILE A 155 -10.65 -9.29 -6.23
C ILE A 155 -12.05 -8.84 -6.66
N THR A 156 -12.14 -8.33 -7.88
CA THR A 156 -13.42 -8.15 -8.59
C THR A 156 -13.47 -9.12 -9.75
N VAL A 157 -14.56 -9.89 -9.85
CA VAL A 157 -14.75 -10.93 -10.86
C VAL A 157 -15.95 -10.58 -11.74
N TYR A 158 -15.71 -10.59 -13.05
CA TYR A 158 -16.75 -10.62 -14.08
C TYR A 158 -16.75 -12.01 -14.71
N TYR A 159 -17.74 -12.83 -14.39
CA TYR A 159 -17.78 -14.24 -14.75
C TYR A 159 -18.99 -14.57 -15.63
N TYR A 160 -18.75 -15.34 -16.68
CA TYR A 160 -19.76 -15.97 -17.51
C TYR A 160 -19.61 -17.49 -17.42
N ASP A 161 -20.63 -18.17 -16.91
CA ASP A 161 -20.60 -19.62 -16.69
C ASP A 161 -20.89 -20.46 -17.96
N GLY A 162 -21.16 -19.79 -19.08
CA GLY A 162 -21.67 -20.41 -20.31
C GLY A 162 -23.18 -20.18 -20.53
N SER A 163 -23.86 -19.51 -19.61
CA SER A 163 -25.29 -19.16 -19.68
C SER A 163 -25.62 -17.81 -19.06
N ASN A 164 -25.11 -17.52 -17.85
CA ASN A 164 -25.39 -16.31 -17.08
C ASN A 164 -24.12 -15.51 -16.78
N TYR A 165 -24.29 -14.20 -16.60
CA TYR A 165 -23.23 -13.29 -16.17
C TYR A 165 -23.35 -12.98 -14.68
N TYR A 166 -22.22 -12.99 -13.99
CA TYR A 166 -22.07 -12.69 -12.58
C TYR A 166 -20.99 -11.62 -12.40
N THR A 167 -21.30 -10.59 -11.62
CA THR A 167 -20.30 -9.61 -11.18
C THR A 167 -20.28 -9.65 -9.67
N LYS A 168 -19.14 -10.04 -9.09
CA LYS A 168 -18.96 -10.13 -7.63
C LYS A 168 -17.59 -9.60 -7.21
N SER A 169 -17.47 -9.19 -5.97
CA SER A 169 -16.21 -8.68 -5.44
C SER A 169 -16.10 -8.93 -3.94
N GLY A 170 -14.91 -9.27 -3.45
CA GLY A 170 -14.71 -9.58 -2.04
C GLY A 170 -13.27 -9.95 -1.71
N HIS A 171 -13.00 -10.11 -0.42
CA HIS A 171 -11.73 -10.65 0.05
C HIS A 171 -11.75 -12.17 0.04
N LEU A 172 -10.60 -12.75 -0.30
CA LEU A 172 -10.36 -14.17 -0.24
C LEU A 172 -9.68 -14.52 1.08
N ILE A 173 -10.23 -15.47 1.83
CA ILE A 173 -9.65 -15.98 3.08
C ILE A 173 -9.53 -17.49 3.03
N ASP A 174 -8.76 -18.07 3.94
CA ASP A 174 -8.76 -19.51 4.13
C ASP A 174 -10.07 -19.92 4.83
N ILE A 175 -10.82 -20.83 4.21
CA ILE A 175 -12.09 -21.33 4.74
C ILE A 175 -12.02 -22.82 5.10
N GLY A 176 -10.81 -23.36 5.32
CA GLY A 176 -10.64 -24.71 5.85
C GLY A 176 -11.42 -24.91 7.16
N SER A 177 -12.01 -26.09 7.35
CA SER A 177 -12.88 -26.37 8.51
C SER A 177 -12.19 -26.22 9.86
N ASP A 178 -10.88 -26.48 9.90
CA ASP A 178 -10.06 -26.33 11.11
C ASP A 178 -9.54 -24.88 11.29
N ILE A 179 -9.73 -24.04 10.28
CA ILE A 179 -9.27 -22.66 10.23
C ILE A 179 -10.40 -21.70 10.58
N LEU A 180 -11.56 -21.82 9.96
CA LEU A 180 -12.66 -20.87 10.12
C LEU A 180 -13.88 -21.53 10.76
N ASP A 181 -14.35 -20.96 11.88
CA ASP A 181 -15.64 -21.26 12.50
C ASP A 181 -16.46 -19.98 12.64
N ILE A 182 -17.69 -19.99 12.09
CA ILE A 182 -18.62 -18.87 12.14
C ILE A 182 -19.98 -19.39 12.62
N GLN A 183 -20.49 -18.77 13.68
CA GLN A 183 -21.82 -19.04 14.24
C GLN A 183 -22.63 -17.74 14.31
N ASN A 184 -23.94 -17.83 14.12
CA ASN A 184 -24.88 -16.69 14.17
C ASN A 184 -24.51 -15.55 13.18
N SER A 185 -24.12 -15.89 11.95
CA SER A 185 -23.65 -14.93 10.93
C SER A 185 -24.67 -13.87 10.51
N GLU A 186 -25.96 -14.07 10.80
CA GLU A 186 -27.04 -13.13 10.46
C GLU A 186 -27.00 -11.83 11.30
N ASP A 187 -26.40 -11.87 12.49
CA ASP A 187 -26.29 -10.74 13.41
C ASP A 187 -24.82 -10.57 13.84
N PRO A 188 -24.04 -9.68 13.17
CA PRO A 188 -22.62 -9.51 13.44
C PRO A 188 -22.26 -9.21 14.90
N ILE A 189 -23.17 -8.62 15.66
CA ILE A 189 -22.96 -8.30 17.08
C ILE A 189 -22.93 -9.59 17.91
N LYS A 190 -23.81 -10.55 17.59
CA LYS A 190 -23.94 -11.85 18.26
C LYS A 190 -23.11 -12.95 17.58
N ALA A 191 -22.58 -12.67 16.39
CA ALA A 191 -21.76 -13.61 15.66
C ALA A 191 -20.53 -14.00 16.47
N THR A 192 -20.23 -15.29 16.50
CA THR A 192 -18.97 -15.82 17.00
C THR A 192 -18.14 -16.18 15.79
N VAL A 193 -16.95 -15.59 15.69
CA VAL A 193 -16.02 -15.81 14.58
C VAL A 193 -14.70 -16.24 15.18
N LYS A 194 -14.21 -17.40 14.77
CA LYS A 194 -12.87 -17.88 15.09
C LYS A 194 -12.11 -18.13 13.80
N TYR A 195 -10.95 -17.51 13.66
CA TYR A 195 -10.09 -17.65 12.49
C TYR A 195 -8.70 -18.12 12.92
N ASP A 196 -8.25 -19.23 12.36
CA ASP A 196 -6.97 -19.87 12.62
C ASP A 196 -6.62 -20.02 14.11
N GLY A 197 -7.57 -20.55 14.88
CA GLY A 197 -7.44 -20.77 16.32
C GLY A 197 -7.77 -19.55 17.19
N VAL A 198 -8.03 -18.39 16.59
CA VAL A 198 -8.11 -17.09 17.28
C VAL A 198 -9.52 -16.50 17.22
N SER A 199 -10.05 -16.05 18.36
CA SER A 199 -11.40 -15.48 18.46
C SER A 199 -11.43 -14.00 18.05
N ILE A 200 -12.32 -13.63 17.13
CA ILE A 200 -12.47 -12.25 16.68
C ILE A 200 -13.54 -11.54 17.52
N GLU A 201 -13.15 -10.46 18.19
CA GLU A 201 -13.99 -9.73 19.14
C GLU A 201 -14.63 -8.47 18.55
N ASN A 202 -15.66 -7.96 19.23
CA ASN A 202 -16.16 -6.62 18.97
C ASN A 202 -15.19 -5.59 19.58
N GLU A 203 -14.96 -4.48 18.90
CA GLU A 203 -13.94 -3.51 19.31
C GLU A 203 -14.55 -2.20 19.81
N LEU A 204 -14.15 -1.79 21.01
CA LEU A 204 -14.37 -0.43 21.51
C LEU A 204 -13.29 0.50 20.95
N LEU A 205 -13.63 1.28 19.94
CA LEU A 205 -12.71 2.24 19.32
C LEU A 205 -12.94 3.64 19.88
N LYS A 206 -11.86 4.40 20.07
CA LYS A 206 -11.90 5.78 20.60
C LYS A 206 -10.96 6.69 19.84
N GLU A 207 -11.33 7.95 19.75
CA GLU A 207 -10.50 9.00 19.14
C GLU A 207 -10.73 10.31 19.90
N HIS A 208 -9.65 11.05 20.09
CA HIS A 208 -9.68 12.40 20.62
C HIS A 208 -10.03 13.39 19.51
N LEU A 209 -11.08 14.18 19.71
CA LEU A 209 -11.54 15.19 18.76
C LEU A 209 -11.44 16.58 19.38
N MET A 210 -11.00 17.55 18.58
CA MET A 210 -11.02 18.97 18.92
C MET A 210 -11.98 19.71 18.02
N PHE A 211 -12.73 20.67 18.55
CA PHE A 211 -13.79 21.37 17.83
C PHE A 211 -13.47 22.86 17.64
N GLU A 212 -14.13 23.51 16.69
CA GLU A 212 -13.92 24.92 16.36
C GLU A 212 -14.25 25.89 17.51
N ASN A 213 -15.10 25.46 18.45
CA ASN A 213 -15.43 26.20 19.66
C ASN A 213 -14.39 26.03 20.80
N ASP A 214 -13.20 25.50 20.49
CA ASP A 214 -12.12 25.20 21.46
C ASP A 214 -12.45 24.11 22.48
N SER A 215 -13.56 23.38 22.30
CA SER A 215 -13.86 22.18 23.08
C SER A 215 -13.12 20.96 22.54
N GLU A 216 -12.77 20.02 23.40
CA GLU A 216 -12.14 18.75 23.03
C GLU A 216 -12.68 17.60 23.88
N GLY A 217 -12.54 16.37 23.38
CA GLY A 217 -12.96 15.19 24.13
C GLY A 217 -12.71 13.87 23.40
N ASP A 218 -12.78 12.77 24.16
CA ASP A 218 -12.63 11.41 23.62
C ASP A 218 -13.99 10.81 23.28
N TYR A 219 -14.16 10.42 22.03
CA TYR A 219 -15.42 9.87 21.51
C TYR A 219 -15.24 8.43 21.05
N THR A 220 -16.19 7.56 21.41
CA THR A 220 -16.25 6.23 20.81
C THR A 220 -16.81 6.30 19.40
N TYR A 221 -16.30 5.47 18.50
CA TYR A 221 -16.74 5.46 17.12
C TYR A 221 -16.86 4.06 16.52
N ILE A 222 -17.67 3.98 15.46
CA ILE A 222 -17.68 2.88 14.48
C ILE A 222 -17.50 3.47 13.09
N VAL A 223 -17.27 2.62 12.09
CA VAL A 223 -17.26 3.05 10.69
C VAL A 223 -18.47 2.47 9.98
N TYR A 224 -19.16 3.32 9.21
CA TYR A 224 -20.23 2.91 8.31
C TYR A 224 -20.11 3.67 6.99
N GLY A 225 -20.12 2.96 5.87
CA GLY A 225 -20.01 3.58 4.55
C GLY A 225 -18.75 4.44 4.37
N ASN A 226 -17.61 3.99 4.91
CA ASN A 226 -16.33 4.74 4.93
C ASN A 226 -16.39 6.09 5.68
N LYS A 227 -17.31 6.22 6.66
CA LYS A 227 -17.35 7.38 7.55
C LYS A 227 -17.38 6.94 9.00
N LYS A 228 -16.57 7.61 9.82
CA LYS A 228 -16.64 7.46 11.27
C LYS A 228 -17.94 8.05 11.79
N VAL A 229 -18.66 7.27 12.57
CA VAL A 229 -19.88 7.63 13.28
C VAL A 229 -19.54 7.63 14.76
N TYR A 230 -19.65 8.80 15.39
CA TYR A 230 -19.37 9.00 16.81
C TYR A 230 -20.68 9.02 17.60
N TYR A 231 -20.59 8.67 18.87
CA TYR A 231 -21.70 8.82 19.81
C TYR A 231 -21.42 9.96 20.79
N ASP A 232 -22.34 10.91 20.86
CA ASP A 232 -22.36 11.98 21.83
C ASP A 232 -23.23 11.58 23.03
N LYS A 233 -22.60 11.46 24.20
CA LYS A 233 -23.27 11.06 25.43
C LYS A 233 -24.17 12.17 25.98
N ASP A 234 -23.76 13.42 25.81
CA ASP A 234 -24.45 14.56 26.41
C ASP A 234 -25.79 14.82 25.71
N GLU A 235 -25.80 14.67 24.38
CA GLU A 235 -27.01 14.81 23.54
C GLU A 235 -27.72 13.48 23.28
N ALA A 236 -27.13 12.36 23.73
CA ALA A 236 -27.57 11.00 23.45
C ALA A 236 -27.81 10.73 21.95
N ASP A 237 -26.95 11.26 21.08
CA ASP A 237 -27.13 11.20 19.63
C ASP A 237 -25.82 10.90 18.87
N TYR A 238 -25.93 10.59 17.57
CA TYR A 238 -24.80 10.26 16.71
C TYR A 238 -24.42 11.43 15.81
N PHE A 239 -23.11 11.63 15.60
CA PHE A 239 -22.62 12.70 14.74
C PHE A 239 -21.49 12.24 13.82
N TRP A 240 -21.37 12.93 12.68
CA TRP A 240 -20.13 12.97 11.89
C TRP A 240 -19.27 14.13 12.36
N TYR A 241 -17.96 13.90 12.44
CA TYR A 241 -16.99 14.97 12.62
C TYR A 241 -16.67 15.56 11.24
N ASP A 242 -17.16 16.78 10.98
CA ASP A 242 -17.07 17.45 9.67
C ASP A 242 -16.64 18.90 9.88
N ASN A 243 -15.57 19.33 9.19
CA ASN A 243 -14.95 20.65 9.36
C ASN A 243 -14.80 21.08 10.84
N ASN A 244 -14.28 20.18 11.68
CA ASN A 244 -14.05 20.43 13.11
C ASN A 244 -15.33 20.73 13.91
N ASN A 245 -16.49 20.28 13.44
CA ASN A 245 -17.78 20.46 14.09
C ASN A 245 -18.55 19.14 14.18
N LYS A 246 -19.49 19.07 15.13
CA LYS A 246 -20.45 17.97 15.23
C LYS A 246 -21.56 18.19 14.21
N LYS A 247 -21.76 17.21 13.32
CA LYS A 247 -22.89 17.17 12.39
C LYS A 247 -23.76 15.97 12.71
N TYR A 248 -24.86 16.21 13.43
CA TYR A 248 -25.77 15.15 13.87
C TYR A 248 -26.38 14.39 12.69
N ILE A 249 -26.52 13.08 12.88
CA ILE A 249 -26.90 12.14 11.83
C ILE A 249 -28.39 11.84 11.92
N TYR A 250 -29.12 12.26 10.88
CA TYR A 250 -30.53 11.94 10.69
C TYR A 250 -30.78 10.87 9.62
N ASP A 251 -29.72 10.37 8.97
CA ASP A 251 -29.81 9.27 8.00
C ASP A 251 -30.24 7.96 8.68
N SER A 252 -31.38 7.41 8.27
CA SER A 252 -32.00 6.26 8.94
C SER A 252 -31.16 4.99 8.87
N LYS A 253 -30.41 4.77 7.78
CA LYS A 253 -29.55 3.59 7.63
C LYS A 253 -28.36 3.64 8.57
N THR A 254 -27.65 4.77 8.59
CA THR A 254 -26.50 5.01 9.46
C THR A 254 -26.90 4.96 10.93
N ARG A 255 -28.02 5.61 11.30
CA ARG A 255 -28.54 5.56 12.67
C ARG A 255 -28.85 4.14 13.10
N LYS A 256 -29.64 3.39 12.31
CA LYS A 256 -29.99 2.00 12.64
C LYS A 256 -28.74 1.13 12.82
N TYR A 257 -27.73 1.31 11.97
CA TYR A 257 -26.46 0.61 12.09
C TYR A 257 -25.73 0.94 13.40
N ALA A 258 -25.71 2.21 13.79
CA ALA A 258 -25.09 2.68 15.03
C ALA A 258 -25.87 2.26 16.29
N GLU A 259 -27.20 2.35 16.27
CA GLU A 259 -28.09 1.96 17.37
C GLU A 259 -27.96 0.48 17.71
N GLN A 260 -27.81 -0.38 16.71
CA GLN A 260 -27.54 -1.80 16.94
C GLN A 260 -26.21 -2.04 17.67
N ARG A 261 -25.23 -1.14 17.50
CA ARG A 261 -23.86 -1.25 18.04
C ARG A 261 -23.64 -0.41 19.31
N LEU A 262 -24.65 0.33 19.75
CA LEU A 262 -24.60 1.07 21.00
C LEU A 262 -24.97 0.12 22.15
N ASN A 263 -24.05 -0.03 23.10
CA ASN A 263 -24.36 -0.68 24.35
C ASN A 263 -24.96 0.37 25.31
N LEU A 264 -26.26 0.28 25.56
CA LEU A 264 -26.99 1.20 26.44
C LEU A 264 -26.55 1.13 27.91
N GLY A 265 -25.91 0.06 28.34
CA GLY A 265 -25.46 -0.10 29.73
C GLY A 265 -24.22 0.74 30.08
N ASN A 266 -23.37 1.05 29.09
CA ASN A 266 -22.15 1.85 29.28
C ASN A 266 -22.03 3.03 28.31
N GLU A 267 -23.04 3.23 27.45
CA GLU A 267 -23.13 4.32 26.49
C GLU A 267 -21.92 4.35 25.54
N GLN A 268 -21.54 3.18 25.03
CA GLN A 268 -20.38 3.03 24.15
C GLN A 268 -20.73 2.28 22.87
N LEU A 269 -20.09 2.71 21.78
CA LEU A 269 -20.17 2.07 20.49
C LEU A 269 -19.14 0.93 20.36
N TYR A 270 -19.60 -0.22 19.88
CA TYR A 270 -18.76 -1.39 19.62
C TYR A 270 -18.75 -1.72 18.13
N SER A 271 -17.58 -1.67 17.52
CA SER A 271 -17.38 -2.04 16.12
C SER A 271 -17.45 -3.55 15.93
N THR A 272 -18.14 -3.98 14.87
CA THR A 272 -18.24 -5.37 14.40
C THR A 272 -17.54 -5.58 13.06
N SER A 273 -16.87 -4.56 12.52
CA SER A 273 -16.28 -4.58 11.17
C SER A 273 -15.37 -5.78 10.93
N ALA A 274 -14.57 -6.18 11.92
CA ALA A 274 -13.70 -7.35 11.82
C ALA A 274 -14.48 -8.66 11.65
N LYS A 275 -15.61 -8.84 12.35
CA LYS A 275 -16.47 -10.03 12.17
C LYS A 275 -17.15 -10.01 10.80
N GLU A 276 -17.64 -8.85 10.39
CA GLU A 276 -18.26 -8.67 9.08
C GLU A 276 -17.30 -8.92 7.93
N TYR A 277 -16.02 -8.56 8.09
CA TYR A 277 -14.96 -8.94 7.17
C TYR A 277 -14.94 -10.44 6.94
N TYR A 278 -14.80 -11.24 8.01
CA TYR A 278 -14.69 -12.70 7.90
C TYR A 278 -15.98 -13.34 7.37
N ILE A 279 -17.15 -12.89 7.82
CA ILE A 279 -18.44 -13.38 7.33
C ILE A 279 -18.59 -13.15 5.81
N ASN A 280 -18.35 -11.92 5.35
CA ASN A 280 -18.49 -11.57 3.94
C ASN A 280 -17.40 -12.24 3.09
N ALA A 281 -16.16 -12.29 3.58
CA ALA A 281 -15.05 -12.93 2.89
C ALA A 281 -15.25 -14.46 2.77
N ALA A 282 -15.82 -15.11 3.79
CA ALA A 282 -16.14 -16.53 3.74
C ALA A 282 -17.19 -16.84 2.67
N GLN A 283 -18.26 -16.05 2.61
CA GLN A 283 -19.31 -16.20 1.59
C GLN A 283 -18.74 -16.00 0.18
N PHE A 284 -17.94 -14.95 -0.02
CA PHE A 284 -17.30 -14.67 -1.30
C PHE A 284 -16.32 -15.78 -1.71
N THR A 285 -15.47 -16.21 -0.78
CA THR A 285 -14.50 -17.29 -1.02
C THR A 285 -15.22 -18.56 -1.42
N ASN A 286 -16.28 -18.96 -0.72
CA ASN A 286 -17.05 -20.16 -1.06
C ASN A 286 -17.63 -20.08 -2.48
N TRP A 287 -18.15 -18.91 -2.88
CA TRP A 287 -18.61 -18.69 -4.25
C TRP A 287 -17.49 -18.82 -5.28
N VAL A 288 -16.33 -18.20 -5.03
CA VAL A 288 -15.15 -18.28 -5.91
C VAL A 288 -14.67 -19.72 -6.06
N LYS A 289 -14.51 -20.46 -4.96
CA LYS A 289 -14.10 -21.87 -5.00
C LYS A 289 -15.09 -22.74 -5.78
N THR A 290 -16.38 -22.45 -5.68
CA THR A 290 -17.42 -23.23 -6.37
C THR A 290 -17.47 -22.96 -7.88
N ASN A 291 -17.20 -21.72 -8.31
CA ASN A 291 -17.44 -21.30 -9.69
C ASN A 291 -16.18 -21.15 -10.54
N LEU A 292 -15.01 -20.98 -9.90
CA LEU A 292 -13.76 -20.58 -10.53
C LEU A 292 -12.59 -21.53 -10.22
N ASP A 293 -12.84 -22.73 -9.70
CA ASP A 293 -11.81 -23.73 -9.39
C ASP A 293 -10.95 -24.14 -10.60
N TRP A 294 -11.43 -23.90 -11.81
CA TRP A 294 -10.76 -24.17 -13.08
C TRP A 294 -9.67 -23.16 -13.45
N ILE A 295 -9.55 -22.04 -12.74
CA ILE A 295 -8.58 -20.98 -13.07
C ILE A 295 -7.15 -21.39 -12.68
N ASN A 296 -6.26 -21.36 -13.67
CA ASN A 296 -4.82 -21.58 -13.57
C ASN A 296 -4.12 -20.81 -14.73
N GLY A 297 -2.79 -20.93 -14.86
CA GLY A 297 -2.06 -20.28 -15.94
C GLY A 297 -2.45 -20.73 -17.35
N ASP A 298 -2.82 -22.01 -17.53
CA ASP A 298 -3.20 -22.55 -18.84
C ASP A 298 -4.47 -21.91 -19.44
N THR A 299 -5.34 -21.38 -18.58
CA THR A 299 -6.60 -20.74 -18.98
C THR A 299 -6.47 -19.25 -19.27
N VAL A 300 -5.31 -18.64 -19.00
CA VAL A 300 -5.01 -17.23 -19.33
C VAL A 300 -5.19 -16.98 -20.83
N GLN A 301 -5.80 -15.84 -21.18
CA GLN A 301 -6.02 -15.40 -22.54
C GLN A 301 -5.05 -14.28 -22.96
N ASN A 302 -4.71 -14.25 -24.25
CA ASN A 302 -3.95 -13.17 -24.90
C ASN A 302 -2.57 -12.87 -24.27
N ASN A 303 -1.95 -13.84 -23.59
CA ASN A 303 -0.67 -13.65 -22.91
C ASN A 303 0.10 -14.97 -22.70
N ASP A 304 0.83 -15.40 -23.73
CA ASP A 304 1.57 -16.68 -23.71
C ASP A 304 2.73 -16.69 -22.70
N GLU A 305 3.39 -15.55 -22.49
CA GLU A 305 4.47 -15.41 -21.51
C GLU A 305 3.95 -15.62 -20.08
N LEU A 306 2.84 -14.95 -19.74
CA LEU A 306 2.20 -15.09 -18.44
C LEU A 306 1.67 -16.51 -18.22
N LYS A 307 1.08 -17.13 -19.25
CA LYS A 307 0.65 -18.53 -19.20
C LYS A 307 1.81 -19.47 -18.86
N GLN A 308 2.95 -19.33 -19.53
CA GLN A 308 4.15 -20.14 -19.24
C GLN A 308 4.70 -19.89 -17.83
N GLN A 309 4.69 -18.64 -17.37
CA GLN A 309 5.15 -18.27 -16.03
C GLN A 309 4.28 -18.87 -14.91
N LEU A 310 2.95 -18.88 -15.10
CA LEU A 310 1.99 -19.30 -14.07
C LEU A 310 1.80 -20.82 -14.00
N GLY A 311 1.98 -21.53 -15.12
CA GLY A 311 1.84 -22.99 -15.17
C GLY A 311 0.42 -23.48 -14.90
N ASN A 312 0.29 -24.73 -14.44
CA ASN A 312 -1.00 -25.42 -14.28
C ASN A 312 -1.58 -25.39 -12.85
N THR A 313 -1.00 -24.59 -11.95
CA THR A 313 -1.43 -24.48 -10.55
C THR A 313 -2.77 -23.78 -10.45
N TYR A 314 -3.76 -24.43 -9.81
CA TYR A 314 -5.07 -23.86 -9.57
C TYR A 314 -5.03 -22.86 -8.41
N ILE A 315 -5.55 -21.65 -8.63
CA ILE A 315 -5.44 -20.56 -7.63
C ILE A 315 -6.62 -20.47 -6.67
N PHE A 316 -7.77 -21.07 -7.00
CA PHE A 316 -8.98 -21.02 -6.16
C PHE A 316 -9.39 -22.38 -5.59
N LYS A 317 -8.95 -23.48 -6.19
CA LYS A 317 -9.31 -24.84 -5.73
C LYS A 317 -8.76 -25.12 -4.34
N ASP A 318 -7.45 -24.99 -4.19
CA ASP A 318 -6.71 -25.22 -2.94
C ASP A 318 -6.25 -23.88 -2.36
N LEU A 319 -7.24 -23.01 -2.12
CA LEU A 319 -7.01 -21.68 -1.58
C LEU A 319 -6.61 -21.74 -0.10
N GLU A 320 -5.30 -21.87 0.14
CA GLU A 320 -4.67 -21.61 1.43
C GLU A 320 -4.58 -20.10 1.69
N THR A 321 -4.43 -19.69 2.96
CA THR A 321 -4.29 -18.29 3.43
C THR A 321 -3.75 -17.33 2.35
N PRO A 322 -4.64 -16.62 1.61
CA PRO A 322 -4.28 -15.92 0.36
C PRO A 322 -3.33 -14.74 0.54
N GLU A 323 -3.17 -14.28 1.78
CA GLU A 323 -2.26 -13.18 2.13
C GLU A 323 -0.82 -13.63 2.32
N ARG A 324 -0.58 -14.94 2.41
CA ARG A 324 0.77 -15.48 2.53
C ARG A 324 1.55 -15.21 1.25
N LYS A 325 2.80 -14.80 1.44
CA LYS A 325 3.72 -14.47 0.35
C LYS A 325 3.85 -15.60 -0.67
N ASP A 326 3.92 -16.84 -0.18
CA ASP A 326 4.13 -18.09 -0.89
C ASP A 326 2.83 -18.82 -1.26
N SER A 327 1.66 -18.20 -1.05
CA SER A 327 0.40 -18.81 -1.50
C SER A 327 0.27 -18.76 -3.02
N ASN A 328 -0.29 -19.82 -3.61
CA ASN A 328 -0.55 -19.91 -5.05
C ASN A 328 -1.32 -18.70 -5.58
N PHE A 329 -2.35 -18.25 -4.84
CA PHE A 329 -3.10 -17.06 -5.19
C PHE A 329 -2.21 -15.80 -5.22
N ASN A 330 -1.38 -15.60 -4.20
CA ASN A 330 -0.57 -14.39 -4.09
C ASN A 330 0.55 -14.35 -5.14
N GLU A 331 1.22 -15.46 -5.40
CA GLU A 331 2.24 -15.57 -6.47
C GLU A 331 1.63 -15.28 -7.85
N HIS A 332 0.44 -15.83 -8.11
CA HIS A 332 -0.31 -15.57 -9.33
C HIS A 332 -0.70 -14.09 -9.44
N ARG A 333 -1.29 -13.52 -8.39
CA ARG A 333 -1.67 -12.10 -8.31
C ARG A 333 -0.48 -11.19 -8.60
N MET A 334 0.66 -11.41 -7.93
CA MET A 334 1.87 -10.62 -8.15
C MET A 334 2.38 -10.74 -9.59
N SER A 335 2.30 -11.95 -10.18
CA SER A 335 2.70 -12.19 -11.58
C SER A 335 1.80 -11.46 -12.57
N VAL A 336 0.48 -11.45 -12.36
CA VAL A 336 -0.48 -10.68 -13.16
C VAL A 336 -0.20 -9.18 -13.07
N ILE A 337 0.01 -8.65 -11.86
CA ILE A 337 0.33 -7.22 -11.64
C ILE A 337 1.64 -6.84 -12.35
N LYS A 338 2.71 -7.63 -12.13
CA LYS A 338 4.03 -7.43 -12.76
C LYS A 338 3.91 -7.40 -14.27
N ASN A 339 3.23 -8.39 -14.86
CA ASN A 339 3.06 -8.48 -16.30
C ASN A 339 2.23 -7.31 -16.87
N SER A 340 1.13 -6.93 -16.21
CA SER A 340 0.30 -5.80 -16.62
C SER A 340 1.13 -4.51 -16.68
N ILE A 341 1.85 -4.17 -15.60
CA ILE A 341 2.70 -2.97 -15.55
C ILE A 341 3.79 -3.04 -16.61
N GLN A 342 4.50 -4.18 -16.72
CA GLN A 342 5.61 -4.34 -17.64
C GLN A 342 5.17 -4.18 -19.11
N THR A 343 4.08 -4.81 -19.52
CA THR A 343 3.58 -4.75 -20.91
C THR A 343 3.13 -3.33 -21.29
N ASN A 344 2.44 -2.64 -20.38
CA ASN A 344 1.98 -1.27 -20.62
C ASN A 344 3.14 -0.26 -20.59
N LEU A 345 4.15 -0.50 -19.74
CA LEU A 345 5.39 0.29 -19.73
C LEU A 345 6.19 0.10 -21.03
N LEU A 346 6.37 -1.14 -21.49
CA LEU A 346 7.04 -1.42 -22.77
C LEU A 346 6.33 -0.73 -23.92
N THR A 347 4.99 -0.76 -23.93
CA THR A 347 4.18 -0.03 -24.91
C THR A 347 4.42 1.48 -24.82
N ALA A 348 4.42 2.04 -23.61
CA ALA A 348 4.66 3.47 -23.40
C ALA A 348 6.07 3.91 -23.84
N ILE A 349 7.10 3.13 -23.50
CA ILE A 349 8.49 3.38 -23.90
C ILE A 349 8.66 3.19 -25.42
N SER A 350 8.02 2.19 -26.01
CA SER A 350 8.05 2.01 -27.48
C SER A 350 7.42 3.20 -28.19
N THR A 351 6.28 3.72 -27.71
CA THR A 351 5.69 4.96 -28.24
C THR A 351 6.64 6.15 -28.05
N TYR A 352 7.34 6.22 -26.91
CA TYR A 352 8.32 7.25 -26.65
C TYR A 352 9.49 7.23 -27.67
N ASN A 353 10.05 6.04 -27.94
CA ASN A 353 11.16 5.85 -28.88
C ASN A 353 10.86 6.29 -30.31
N THR A 354 9.61 6.22 -30.76
CA THR A 354 9.25 6.67 -32.13
C THR A 354 9.56 8.16 -32.39
N HIS A 355 9.82 8.95 -31.34
CA HIS A 355 10.12 10.38 -31.43
C HIS A 355 11.41 10.76 -30.70
N ALA A 356 12.17 9.78 -30.23
CA ALA A 356 13.49 10.00 -29.68
C ALA A 356 14.49 10.10 -30.84
N ASN A 357 15.18 11.23 -30.96
CA ASN A 357 16.07 11.48 -32.11
C ASN A 357 17.49 10.95 -31.90
N THR A 358 17.89 10.67 -30.66
CA THR A 358 19.32 10.50 -30.30
C THR A 358 19.61 9.35 -29.35
N TYR A 359 18.60 8.74 -28.74
CA TYR A 359 18.76 7.70 -27.72
C TYR A 359 17.61 6.69 -27.78
N GLU A 360 17.90 5.39 -27.65
CA GLU A 360 16.91 4.33 -27.59
C GLU A 360 16.60 3.98 -26.13
N TYR A 361 15.40 4.33 -25.67
CA TYR A 361 14.96 4.11 -24.31
C TYR A 361 14.52 2.66 -24.14
N MET A 362 14.92 2.03 -23.05
CA MET A 362 14.61 0.64 -22.75
C MET A 362 14.10 0.53 -21.33
N LEU A 363 13.23 -0.45 -21.06
CA LEU A 363 12.82 -0.73 -19.68
C LEU A 363 14.05 -1.31 -18.94
N PRO A 364 14.57 -0.65 -17.90
CA PRO A 364 15.67 -1.21 -17.12
C PRO A 364 15.19 -2.47 -16.40
N LYS A 365 16.13 -3.38 -16.12
CA LYS A 365 15.83 -4.58 -15.33
C LYS A 365 15.53 -4.17 -13.88
N ILE A 366 14.24 -4.13 -13.55
CA ILE A 366 13.78 -3.90 -12.18
C ILE A 366 14.12 -5.12 -11.32
N SER A 367 14.66 -4.89 -10.14
CA SER A 367 15.05 -5.94 -9.18
C SER A 367 13.83 -6.68 -8.64
N GLU A 368 13.99 -7.94 -8.21
CA GLU A 368 12.88 -8.69 -7.60
C GLU A 368 12.42 -8.09 -6.26
N VAL A 369 13.30 -7.40 -5.54
CA VAL A 369 12.96 -6.66 -4.31
C VAL A 369 12.06 -5.46 -4.62
N ASP A 370 12.38 -4.74 -5.69
CA ASP A 370 11.56 -3.62 -6.14
C ASP A 370 10.24 -4.11 -6.72
N TRP A 371 10.24 -5.22 -7.49
CA TRP A 371 9.00 -5.83 -7.95
C TRP A 371 8.11 -6.25 -6.78
N TYR A 372 8.67 -6.86 -5.75
CA TYR A 372 7.93 -7.18 -4.54
C TYR A 372 7.31 -5.93 -3.90
N THR A 373 8.01 -4.80 -3.92
CA THR A 373 7.47 -3.52 -3.44
C THR A 373 6.34 -3.03 -4.34
N ILE A 374 6.53 -3.05 -5.66
CA ILE A 374 5.56 -2.61 -6.67
C ILE A 374 4.26 -3.42 -6.60
N THR A 375 4.34 -4.74 -6.36
CA THR A 375 3.18 -5.63 -6.34
C THR A 375 2.46 -5.70 -4.99
N ASN A 376 3.03 -5.11 -3.94
CA ASN A 376 2.47 -5.19 -2.58
C ASN A 376 2.27 -3.83 -1.91
N LYS A 377 2.76 -2.73 -2.51
CA LYS A 377 2.64 -1.38 -1.95
C LYS A 377 2.27 -0.37 -3.03
N VAL A 378 1.48 0.63 -2.64
CA VAL A 378 1.28 1.86 -3.42
C VAL A 378 2.65 2.53 -3.55
N CYS A 379 3.13 2.80 -4.76
CA CYS A 379 4.47 3.35 -4.97
C CYS A 379 4.54 4.23 -6.23
N VAL A 380 5.65 4.96 -6.34
CA VAL A 380 6.01 5.68 -7.56
C VAL A 380 7.26 5.03 -8.14
N ILE A 381 7.20 4.75 -9.44
CA ILE A 381 8.33 4.26 -10.25
C ILE A 381 8.70 5.36 -11.23
N SER A 382 9.93 5.85 -11.13
CA SER A 382 10.46 6.85 -12.05
C SER A 382 11.59 6.27 -12.88
N PHE A 383 11.75 6.80 -14.09
CA PHE A 383 12.83 6.42 -15.01
C PHE A 383 13.57 7.68 -15.44
N LEU A 384 14.90 7.61 -15.45
CA LEU A 384 15.76 8.67 -16.00
C LEU A 384 16.82 8.02 -16.89
N GLN A 385 16.78 8.36 -18.17
CA GLN A 385 17.51 7.68 -19.23
C GLN A 385 18.06 8.66 -20.27
N GLY A 386 19.11 8.25 -20.99
CA GLY A 386 19.62 9.01 -22.13
C GLY A 386 20.50 10.22 -21.79
N ILE A 387 20.89 10.42 -20.52
CA ILE A 387 21.81 11.50 -20.14
C ILE A 387 23.26 11.06 -20.39
N PRO A 388 24.05 11.77 -21.22
CA PRO A 388 25.48 11.45 -21.40
C PRO A 388 26.26 11.64 -20.09
N ILE A 389 27.01 10.62 -19.64
CA ILE A 389 27.83 10.66 -18.42
C ILE A 389 29.30 10.31 -18.68
N GLY A 390 29.83 10.75 -19.82
CA GLY A 390 31.17 10.41 -20.30
C GLY A 390 31.09 9.38 -21.41
N THR A 391 31.65 8.18 -21.21
CA THR A 391 31.70 7.14 -22.25
C THR A 391 30.41 6.33 -22.40
N LYS A 392 29.38 6.62 -21.61
CA LYS A 392 28.09 5.91 -21.62
C LYS A 392 26.93 6.85 -21.32
N TYR A 393 25.72 6.36 -21.52
CA TYR A 393 24.49 7.03 -21.09
C TYR A 393 24.06 6.54 -19.70
N PHE A 394 23.50 7.46 -18.91
CA PHE A 394 22.85 7.14 -17.65
C PHE A 394 21.46 6.58 -17.93
N ASN A 395 21.19 5.38 -17.40
CA ASN A 395 19.90 4.71 -17.46
C ASN A 395 19.62 4.09 -16.10
N ASN A 396 18.64 4.63 -15.38
CA ASN A 396 18.28 4.10 -14.09
C ASN A 396 16.80 4.28 -13.79
N TYR A 397 16.34 3.61 -12.74
CA TYR A 397 14.99 3.75 -12.20
C TYR A 397 15.06 3.98 -10.68
N SER A 398 13.96 4.45 -10.11
CA SER A 398 13.78 4.51 -8.67
C SER A 398 12.37 4.08 -8.29
N VAL A 399 12.25 3.27 -7.25
CA VAL A 399 10.97 2.86 -6.66
C VAL A 399 10.90 3.40 -5.25
N VAL A 400 9.85 4.18 -4.95
CA VAL A 400 9.60 4.66 -3.59
C VAL A 400 8.16 4.35 -3.20
N SER A 401 7.99 3.55 -2.15
CA SER A 401 6.68 3.16 -1.63
C SER A 401 6.06 4.21 -0.73
N ASN A 402 4.74 4.28 -0.76
CA ASN A 402 3.91 5.01 0.18
C ASN A 402 3.67 4.16 1.44
N SER A 403 4.25 4.58 2.58
CA SER A 403 4.05 3.94 3.89
C SER A 403 2.89 4.51 4.72
N LYS A 404 2.15 5.48 4.18
CA LYS A 404 1.05 6.22 4.81
C LYS A 404 -0.06 6.42 3.79
N ASN A 405 -0.90 5.41 3.64
CA ASN A 405 -1.96 5.38 2.64
C ASN A 405 -3.32 5.16 3.31
N GLU A 406 -4.34 5.82 2.76
CA GLU A 406 -5.75 5.59 3.10
C GLU A 406 -6.45 4.73 2.04
N GLU A 407 -5.74 4.31 1.00
CA GLU A 407 -6.28 3.51 -0.11
C GLU A 407 -5.94 2.02 -0.03
N PHE A 408 -4.98 1.65 0.81
CA PHE A 408 -4.48 0.30 0.99
C PHE A 408 -4.12 0.14 2.46
N ILE A 409 -4.31 -1.05 3.03
CA ILE A 409 -3.86 -1.33 4.39
C ILE A 409 -2.55 -2.10 4.30
N ASP A 410 -1.43 -1.39 4.48
CA ASP A 410 -0.13 -2.05 4.63
C ASP A 410 -0.12 -2.81 5.96
N LYS A 411 0.24 -4.10 5.90
CA LYS A 411 0.40 -4.97 7.08
C LYS A 411 1.35 -4.36 8.11
N ASP A 412 2.38 -3.65 7.62
CA ASP A 412 3.39 -2.99 8.46
C ASP A 412 2.90 -1.65 9.07
N ALA A 413 1.75 -1.13 8.63
CA ALA A 413 1.20 0.15 9.09
C ALA A 413 0.32 0.01 10.34
N ILE A 414 0.03 -1.21 10.79
CA ILE A 414 -0.75 -1.46 12.02
C ILE A 414 0.16 -1.33 13.22
N TYR A 415 -0.21 -0.48 14.17
CA TYR A 415 0.46 -0.33 15.46
C TYR A 415 -0.42 -0.91 16.55
N ILE A 416 0.19 -1.58 17.53
CA ILE A 416 -0.49 -2.14 18.69
C ILE A 416 -0.26 -1.22 19.89
N VAL A 417 -1.34 -0.85 20.57
CA VAL A 417 -1.27 -0.07 21.80
C VAL A 417 -1.10 -1.02 22.98
N ASP A 418 -0.16 -0.70 23.86
CA ASP A 418 -0.04 -1.26 25.19
C ASP A 418 -0.32 -0.25 26.30
N LYS A 419 -0.73 -0.78 27.44
CA LYS A 419 -0.81 -0.05 28.70
C LYS A 419 0.36 -0.49 29.54
N ASN A 420 1.37 0.36 29.74
CA ASN A 420 2.57 -0.11 30.42
C ASN A 420 2.29 -0.48 31.90
N THR A 421 3.06 -1.47 32.36
CA THR A 421 3.09 -2.10 33.68
C THR A 421 4.09 -1.41 34.65
N ASP A 422 4.80 -0.37 34.19
CA ASP A 422 5.92 0.27 34.90
C ASP A 422 5.54 1.43 35.85
N ASN A 423 4.33 1.47 36.41
CA ASN A 423 3.85 2.54 37.31
C ASN A 423 3.82 3.98 36.73
N SER A 424 4.13 4.19 35.44
CA SER A 424 3.76 5.40 34.72
C SER A 424 2.33 5.25 34.22
N ASN A 425 1.48 6.26 34.40
CA ASN A 425 0.11 6.27 33.88
C ASN A 425 0.06 6.48 32.34
N GLU A 426 1.09 6.06 31.61
CA GLU A 426 1.29 6.35 30.19
C GLU A 426 1.10 5.09 29.34
N ASN A 427 0.31 5.23 28.27
CA ASN A 427 0.09 4.18 27.28
C ASN A 427 1.05 4.39 26.10
N PHE A 428 1.56 3.31 25.52
CA PHE A 428 2.46 3.39 24.36
C PHE A 428 1.88 2.68 23.15
N TYR A 429 2.25 3.13 21.96
CA TYR A 429 2.03 2.39 20.72
C TYR A 429 3.33 1.79 20.21
N HIS A 430 3.21 0.60 19.61
CA HIS A 430 4.33 -0.20 19.13
C HIS A 430 4.11 -0.63 17.69
N LYS A 431 5.19 -0.62 16.91
CA LYS A 431 5.21 -1.28 15.60
C LYS A 431 5.13 -2.79 15.79
N ILE A 432 4.52 -3.47 14.82
CA ILE A 432 4.62 -4.93 14.73
C ILE A 432 6.08 -5.34 14.61
N GLY A 433 6.47 -6.40 15.34
CA GLY A 433 7.85 -6.85 15.49
C GLY A 433 8.58 -6.27 16.71
N CYS A 434 7.94 -5.39 17.49
CA CYS A 434 8.50 -4.90 18.75
C CYS A 434 8.43 -5.97 19.85
N LYS A 435 9.57 -6.30 20.46
CA LYS A 435 9.61 -7.28 21.54
C LYS A 435 8.83 -6.89 22.79
N LYS A 436 8.68 -5.59 23.09
CA LYS A 436 7.94 -5.10 24.27
C LYS A 436 6.48 -5.54 24.29
N ILE A 437 5.90 -5.78 23.11
CA ILE A 437 4.54 -6.32 22.99
C ILE A 437 4.44 -7.72 23.62
N MET A 438 5.51 -8.51 23.53
CA MET A 438 5.60 -9.88 24.05
C MET A 438 6.12 -9.95 25.50
N GLU A 439 6.77 -8.90 25.99
CA GLU A 439 7.27 -8.80 27.37
C GLU A 439 6.17 -8.32 28.36
N ALA A 440 5.03 -7.85 27.86
CA ALA A 440 3.91 -7.41 28.68
C ALA A 440 3.33 -8.58 29.51
N THR A 441 3.47 -8.49 30.83
CA THR A 441 3.07 -9.52 31.82
C THR A 441 1.57 -9.82 31.85
N GLU A 442 0.75 -8.90 31.36
CA GLU A 442 -0.65 -9.14 31.03
C GLU A 442 -0.97 -8.43 29.71
N ILE A 443 -1.21 -9.20 28.66
CA ILE A 443 -1.97 -8.74 27.49
C ILE A 443 -3.41 -8.51 27.98
N LYS A 444 -3.71 -7.39 28.67
CA LYS A 444 -5.07 -7.16 29.17
C LYS A 444 -6.05 -6.99 28.00
N GLU A 445 -7.30 -7.35 28.25
CA GLU A 445 -8.46 -6.90 27.46
C GLU A 445 -8.39 -5.37 27.32
N GLY A 446 -8.43 -4.85 26.08
CA GLY A 446 -8.41 -3.40 25.80
C GLY A 446 -7.17 -2.86 25.07
N TYR A 447 -6.16 -3.68 24.83
CA TYR A 447 -5.04 -3.36 23.95
C TYR A 447 -5.50 -3.55 22.50
N ARG A 448 -5.67 -2.46 21.77
CA ARG A 448 -6.23 -2.44 20.41
C ARG A 448 -5.17 -1.97 19.42
N GLY A 449 -5.27 -2.43 18.18
CA GLY A 449 -4.42 -1.91 17.10
C GLY A 449 -5.09 -0.75 16.37
N TYR A 450 -4.29 0.13 15.80
CA TYR A 450 -4.72 1.25 14.96
C TYR A 450 -3.72 1.45 13.82
N LEU A 451 -4.13 2.10 12.74
CA LEU A 451 -3.20 2.47 11.68
C LEU A 451 -2.25 3.56 12.17
N ASN A 452 -1.04 3.58 11.63
CA ASN A 452 -0.04 4.60 11.88
C ASN A 452 -0.56 6.04 11.64
N LEU A 453 -1.54 6.21 10.75
CA LEU A 453 -2.22 7.47 10.45
C LEU A 453 -2.99 8.03 11.66
N ASN A 454 -3.51 7.18 12.53
CA ASN A 454 -4.25 7.62 13.72
C ASN A 454 -3.36 8.30 14.78
N PHE A 455 -2.05 8.11 14.70
CA PHE A 455 -1.06 8.72 15.60
C PHE A 455 -0.37 9.95 14.98
N VAL A 456 -0.85 10.43 13.82
CA VAL A 456 -0.33 11.64 13.18
C VAL A 456 -1.05 12.87 13.72
N MET A 457 -0.27 13.91 14.04
CA MET A 457 -0.78 15.21 14.48
C MET A 457 -1.71 15.82 13.43
N GLN A 458 -2.88 16.28 13.86
CA GLN A 458 -3.83 17.05 13.06
C GLN A 458 -3.76 18.53 13.42
N LYS A 459 -4.19 19.37 12.49
CA LYS A 459 -4.21 20.83 12.63
C LYS A 459 -5.61 21.37 12.41
N ILE A 460 -6.08 22.19 13.33
CA ILE A 460 -7.30 22.99 13.20
C ILE A 460 -6.91 24.45 13.09
N THR A 461 -7.56 25.18 12.19
CA THR A 461 -7.40 26.64 12.06
C THR A 461 -8.71 27.29 12.47
N ILE A 462 -8.72 28.00 13.59
CA ILE A 462 -9.86 28.78 14.03
C ILE A 462 -9.60 30.23 13.61
N THR A 463 -10.51 30.80 12.83
CA THR A 463 -10.43 32.19 12.38
C THR A 463 -11.57 32.96 13.02
N THR A 464 -11.24 33.86 13.94
CA THR A 464 -12.17 34.86 14.48
C THR A 464 -12.02 36.16 13.68
N ASP A 465 -12.91 37.12 13.91
CA ASP A 465 -12.87 38.44 13.24
C ASP A 465 -11.56 39.20 13.45
N THR A 466 -10.77 38.83 14.47
CA THR A 466 -9.54 39.53 14.87
C THR A 466 -8.29 38.66 14.89
N GLU A 467 -8.40 37.32 14.87
CA GLU A 467 -7.24 36.44 15.03
C GLU A 467 -7.39 35.11 14.28
N ARG A 468 -6.29 34.62 13.71
CA ARG A 468 -6.18 33.28 13.13
C ARG A 468 -5.28 32.42 14.03
N LYS A 469 -5.89 31.51 14.80
CA LYS A 469 -5.16 30.57 15.66
C LYS A 469 -5.07 29.18 15.04
N ASN A 470 -3.90 28.57 15.18
CA ASN A 470 -3.68 27.18 14.77
C ASN A 470 -3.58 26.31 16.02
N TYR A 471 -4.41 25.29 16.10
CA TYR A 471 -4.39 24.29 17.15
C TYR A 471 -3.91 22.97 16.58
N TYR A 472 -3.21 22.21 17.41
CA TYR A 472 -2.62 20.93 17.03
C TYR A 472 -3.01 19.89 18.06
N PHE A 473 -3.52 18.75 17.60
CA PHE A 473 -3.92 17.66 18.47
C PHE A 473 -3.58 16.32 17.83
N TYR A 474 -3.49 15.27 18.64
CA TYR A 474 -3.35 13.91 18.15
C TYR A 474 -4.68 13.18 18.34
N PRO A 475 -5.22 12.52 17.31
CA PRO A 475 -6.44 11.71 17.48
C PRO A 475 -6.24 10.54 18.44
N ARG A 476 -4.98 10.11 18.63
CA ARG A 476 -4.54 9.11 19.59
C ARG A 476 -3.47 9.72 20.49
N GLN A 477 -3.67 9.62 21.80
CA GLN A 477 -2.85 10.31 22.81
C GLN A 477 -1.72 9.43 23.36
N GLU A 478 -1.58 8.20 22.88
CA GLU A 478 -0.52 7.29 23.31
C GLU A 478 0.86 7.71 22.82
N LEU A 479 1.89 7.44 23.62
CA LEU A 479 3.26 7.79 23.32
C LEU A 479 3.93 6.76 22.41
N GLY A 480 4.85 7.20 21.56
CA GLY A 480 5.62 6.28 20.73
C GLY A 480 6.61 5.48 21.57
N CYS A 481 6.59 4.15 21.43
CA CYS A 481 7.63 3.32 22.02
C CYS A 481 9.01 3.76 21.50
N TYR A 482 9.93 4.02 22.44
CA TYR A 482 11.28 4.48 22.13
C TYR A 482 12.00 3.54 21.16
N ASP A 483 11.94 2.24 21.40
CA ASP A 483 12.61 1.24 20.55
C ASP A 483 11.99 1.20 19.15
N CYS A 484 10.67 1.35 19.03
CA CYS A 484 10.01 1.42 17.72
C CYS A 484 10.35 2.69 16.93
N THR A 485 10.75 3.75 17.63
CA THR A 485 11.02 5.07 17.06
C THR A 485 12.50 5.21 16.68
N VAL A 486 13.40 4.73 17.53
CA VAL A 486 14.85 4.91 17.41
C VAL A 486 15.54 3.68 16.81
N SER A 487 15.05 2.47 17.11
CA SER A 487 15.61 1.23 16.56
C SER A 487 14.82 0.76 15.34
N THR A 488 15.52 0.15 14.39
CA THR A 488 14.93 -0.53 13.22
C THR A 488 14.80 -2.04 13.42
N LYS A 489 15.24 -2.58 14.56
CA LYS A 489 15.22 -4.02 14.81
C LYS A 489 13.78 -4.50 15.06
N LEU A 490 13.27 -5.30 14.12
CA LEU A 490 12.04 -6.08 14.28
C LEU A 490 12.42 -7.52 14.61
N TYR A 491 11.78 -8.11 15.62
CA TYR A 491 12.04 -9.49 16.07
C TYR A 491 11.19 -10.53 15.34
N TYR A 492 10.09 -10.08 14.73
CA TYR A 492 9.16 -10.87 13.94
C TYR A 492 8.44 -9.94 12.95
N THR A 493 7.76 -10.51 11.97
CA THR A 493 7.06 -9.78 10.92
C THR A 493 5.55 -9.93 11.04
N ALA A 494 4.79 -9.09 10.33
CA ALA A 494 3.35 -9.27 10.20
C ALA A 494 2.98 -10.63 9.55
N ASP A 495 3.77 -11.10 8.58
CA ASP A 495 3.54 -12.38 7.92
C ASP A 495 3.72 -13.57 8.88
N ASP A 496 4.63 -13.47 9.86
CA ASP A 496 4.77 -14.48 10.91
C ASP A 496 3.51 -14.60 11.75
N ILE A 497 2.91 -13.46 12.13
CA ILE A 497 1.67 -13.39 12.92
C ILE A 497 0.49 -13.97 12.14
N ILE A 498 0.32 -13.56 10.87
CA ILE A 498 -0.75 -14.01 9.99
C ILE A 498 -0.68 -15.52 9.80
N SER A 499 0.52 -16.04 9.52
CA SER A 499 0.75 -17.47 9.26
C SER A 499 0.77 -18.32 10.53
N GLY A 500 0.90 -17.69 11.71
CA GLY A 500 1.10 -18.40 12.97
C GLY A 500 2.45 -19.11 13.05
N ASN A 501 3.47 -18.59 12.37
CA ASN A 501 4.84 -19.11 12.44
C ASN A 501 5.39 -18.91 13.86
N ASN A 502 6.27 -19.81 14.29
CA ASN A 502 7.00 -19.63 15.54
C ASN A 502 7.90 -18.39 15.45
N ILE A 503 7.84 -17.53 16.47
CA ILE A 503 8.69 -16.34 16.56
C ILE A 503 9.77 -16.56 17.62
N THR A 504 10.98 -16.04 17.38
CA THR A 504 12.10 -16.18 18.32
C THR A 504 12.56 -14.80 18.78
N ILE A 505 12.50 -14.56 20.09
CA ILE A 505 12.92 -13.30 20.72
C ILE A 505 13.93 -13.63 21.81
N ASP A 506 15.14 -13.08 21.72
CA ASP A 506 16.20 -13.24 22.72
C ASP A 506 16.37 -14.73 23.18
N ASN A 507 16.43 -15.65 22.20
CA ASN A 507 16.51 -17.11 22.34
C ASN A 507 15.28 -17.83 22.92
N THR A 508 14.19 -17.13 23.16
CA THR A 508 12.89 -17.70 23.55
C THR A 508 12.03 -17.92 22.32
N ILE A 509 11.49 -19.13 22.14
CA ILE A 509 10.61 -19.47 21.03
C ILE A 509 9.17 -19.39 21.51
N TYR A 510 8.36 -18.55 20.87
CA TYR A 510 6.92 -18.48 21.09
C TYR A 510 6.20 -19.24 19.98
N LYS A 511 5.37 -20.19 20.38
CA LYS A 511 4.54 -21.01 19.50
C LYS A 511 3.16 -20.41 19.38
N LYS A 512 2.49 -20.70 18.26
CA LYS A 512 1.15 -20.20 17.90
C LYS A 512 0.11 -20.27 19.02
N ASP A 513 0.18 -21.32 19.84
CA ASP A 513 -0.79 -21.62 20.90
C ASP A 513 -0.36 -21.07 22.28
N ASP A 514 0.83 -20.46 22.38
CA ASP A 514 1.24 -19.78 23.62
C ASP A 514 0.36 -18.55 23.84
N ASN A 515 -0.11 -18.34 25.07
CA ASN A 515 -1.11 -17.32 25.39
C ASN A 515 -0.72 -15.91 24.91
N GLU A 516 0.54 -15.53 25.11
CA GLU A 516 1.06 -14.22 24.74
C GLU A 516 1.03 -14.02 23.22
N TYR A 517 1.47 -15.04 22.47
CA TYR A 517 1.50 -14.95 21.02
C TYR A 517 0.09 -15.05 20.43
N ASN A 518 -0.75 -15.93 20.96
CA ASN A 518 -2.15 -16.04 20.55
C ASN A 518 -2.91 -14.72 20.78
N GLY A 519 -2.70 -14.06 21.93
CA GLY A 519 -3.28 -12.75 22.24
C GLY A 519 -2.79 -11.63 21.31
N LEU A 520 -1.51 -11.65 20.90
CA LEU A 520 -1.01 -10.76 19.86
C LEU A 520 -1.68 -11.02 18.51
N ARG A 521 -1.76 -12.30 18.09
CA ARG A 521 -2.42 -12.71 16.84
C ARG A 521 -3.87 -12.26 16.82
N GLN A 522 -4.60 -12.41 17.93
CA GLN A 522 -5.97 -11.94 18.10
C GLN A 522 -6.15 -10.47 17.76
N LYS A 523 -5.35 -9.61 18.38
CA LYS A 523 -5.42 -8.16 18.16
C LYS A 523 -5.06 -7.81 16.73
N TYR A 524 -3.98 -8.38 16.22
CA TYR A 524 -3.49 -8.06 14.89
C TYR A 524 -4.48 -8.48 13.79
N LEU A 525 -4.99 -9.73 13.84
CA LEU A 525 -5.95 -10.23 12.86
C LEU A 525 -7.29 -9.49 12.92
N THR A 526 -7.76 -9.14 14.13
CA THR A 526 -8.97 -8.33 14.32
C THR A 526 -8.81 -6.95 13.68
N VAL A 527 -7.70 -6.26 13.94
CA VAL A 527 -7.44 -4.92 13.42
C VAL A 527 -7.25 -4.93 11.90
N LEU A 528 -6.48 -5.89 11.37
CA LEU A 528 -6.29 -6.04 9.93
C LEU A 528 -7.62 -6.25 9.21
N ALA A 529 -8.48 -7.12 9.75
CA ALA A 529 -9.82 -7.39 9.22
C ALA A 529 -10.73 -6.15 9.30
N ARG A 530 -10.72 -5.43 10.44
CA ARG A 530 -11.45 -4.16 10.60
C ARG A 530 -11.04 -3.14 9.54
N GLU A 531 -9.75 -2.83 9.45
CA GLU A 531 -9.26 -1.78 8.55
C GLU A 531 -9.55 -2.13 7.08
N LYS A 532 -9.44 -3.40 6.68
CA LYS A 532 -9.82 -3.87 5.34
C LYS A 532 -11.33 -3.78 5.06
N HIS A 533 -12.16 -4.00 6.07
CA HIS A 533 -13.61 -3.87 5.93
C HIS A 533 -14.03 -2.40 5.80
N ASP A 534 -13.45 -1.55 6.64
CA ASP A 534 -13.78 -0.13 6.75
C ASP A 534 -13.26 0.70 5.57
N LEU A 535 -12.27 0.19 4.83
CA LEU A 535 -11.68 0.81 3.65
C LEU A 535 -12.69 0.99 2.50
N TYR A 536 -12.72 2.19 1.91
CA TYR A 536 -13.53 2.43 0.71
C TYR A 536 -13.05 1.63 -0.50
N LYS A 537 -14.01 1.08 -1.23
CA LYS A 537 -13.78 0.27 -2.43
C LYS A 537 -14.58 0.85 -3.58
N SER A 538 -13.88 1.29 -4.63
CA SER A 538 -14.44 1.84 -5.88
C SER A 538 -15.35 0.83 -6.59
N ASN A 539 -14.96 -0.44 -6.60
CA ASN A 539 -15.61 -1.54 -7.31
C ASN A 539 -16.19 -2.60 -6.36
N ASN A 540 -16.99 -2.16 -5.38
CA ASN A 540 -17.67 -3.06 -4.45
C ASN A 540 -19.07 -3.41 -4.97
N PHE A 541 -19.19 -4.57 -5.60
CA PHE A 541 -20.46 -5.12 -6.11
C PHE A 541 -21.19 -6.01 -5.10
N GLY A 542 -20.60 -6.20 -3.90
CA GLY A 542 -21.12 -7.11 -2.88
C GLY A 542 -20.89 -8.60 -3.23
N VAL A 543 -21.31 -9.45 -2.30
CA VAL A 543 -21.34 -10.92 -2.45
C VAL A 543 -22.68 -11.36 -2.99
#